data_AF-A0A402AN46-F1
#
_entry.id   AF-A0A402AN46-F1
#
_cell.length_a   1.000
_cell.length_b   1.000
_cell.length_c   1.000
_cell.angle_alpha   90.00
_cell.angle_beta   90.00
_cell.angle_gamma   90.00
#
_symmetry.space_group_name_H-M   'P 1'
#
loop_
_entity.id
_entity.type
_entity.pdbx_description
1 polymer ?
#
loop_
_entity_poly.entity_id
_entity_poly.type
_entity_poly.pdbx_seq_one_letter_code
_entity_poly.pdbx_strand_id
1 'polypeptide(L)'
;MTEANLENADLREADLEGSDLRHANISGANLSDANLRNAHLNGVDGTHTYFCRANMRGADLTNMDLRGADLQGTNLTRAVIGNNTKFDAVHTATTSSPAKPVKALP
;
A
#
# COMPACT_ATOMS: atom_id res chain seq x y z
N MET A 1 15.53 7.72 12.08
CA MET A 1 16.15 6.53 11.49
C MET A 1 15.03 5.73 10.90
N THR A 2 14.87 5.64 9.59
CA THR A 2 14.02 4.60 8.97
C THR A 2 14.44 4.41 7.52
N GLU A 3 15.25 3.38 7.33
CA GLU A 3 15.51 2.67 6.06
C GLU A 3 15.47 1.18 6.44
N ALA A 4 14.36 0.75 7.04
CA ALA A 4 14.24 -0.65 7.47
C ALA A 4 14.32 -1.53 6.23
N ASN A 5 15.27 -2.46 6.21
CA ASN A 5 15.35 -3.48 5.17
C ASN A 5 14.60 -4.73 5.65
N LEU A 6 13.45 -4.97 5.05
CA LEU A 6 12.55 -6.10 5.26
C LEU A 6 12.31 -6.84 3.93
N GLU A 7 13.25 -6.71 2.99
CA GLU A 7 13.21 -7.41 1.71
C GLU A 7 13.04 -8.92 1.93
N ASN A 8 12.08 -9.51 1.21
CA ASN A 8 11.69 -10.92 1.31
C ASN A 8 11.30 -11.40 2.73
N ALA A 9 11.00 -10.50 3.66
CA ALA A 9 10.60 -10.87 5.01
C ALA A 9 9.22 -11.57 5.02
N ASP A 10 9.05 -12.52 5.93
CA ASP A 10 7.74 -13.10 6.25
C ASP A 10 7.11 -12.32 7.40
N LEU A 11 6.09 -11.53 7.08
CA LEU A 11 5.34 -10.65 7.97
C LEU A 11 3.83 -10.97 7.90
N ARG A 12 3.48 -12.21 7.56
CA ARG A 12 2.08 -12.66 7.52
C ARG A 12 1.44 -12.44 8.88
N GLU A 13 0.20 -11.95 8.86
CA GLU A 13 -0.61 -11.69 10.07
C GLU A 13 0.03 -10.70 11.06
N ALA A 14 1.11 -9.99 10.68
CA ALA A 14 1.78 -9.05 11.56
C ALA A 14 0.87 -7.86 11.91
N ASP A 15 0.94 -7.41 13.16
CA ASP A 15 0.30 -6.18 13.59
C ASP A 15 1.27 -5.00 13.45
N LEU A 16 1.01 -4.18 12.43
CA LEU A 16 1.81 -3.01 12.03
C LEU A 16 0.93 -1.75 12.03
N GLU A 17 -0.17 -1.73 12.80
CA GLU A 17 -1.06 -0.58 12.91
C GLU A 17 -0.31 0.65 13.43
N GLY A 18 -0.44 1.76 12.70
CA GLY A 18 0.22 3.03 13.01
C GLY A 18 1.75 2.99 12.91
N SER A 19 2.34 1.92 12.38
CA SER A 19 3.79 1.81 12.25
C SER A 19 4.38 2.87 11.32
N ASP A 20 5.59 3.31 11.63
CA ASP A 20 6.37 4.20 10.77
C ASP A 20 7.34 3.37 9.93
N LEU A 21 6.96 3.14 8.68
CA LEU A 21 7.74 2.38 7.70
C LEU A 21 8.22 3.28 6.55
N ARG A 22 8.22 4.61 6.74
CA ARG A 22 8.60 5.55 5.68
C ARG A 22 9.97 5.19 5.13
N HIS A 23 10.07 5.10 3.81
CA HIS A 23 11.29 4.72 3.07
C HIS A 23 11.84 3.32 3.36
N ALA A 24 11.06 2.43 3.97
CA ALA A 24 11.46 1.03 4.12
C ALA A 24 11.52 0.31 2.77
N ASN A 25 12.40 -0.69 2.69
CA ASN A 25 12.38 -1.69 1.62
C ASN A 25 11.62 -2.91 2.12
N ILE A 26 10.45 -3.18 1.55
CA ILE A 26 9.65 -4.39 1.81
C ILE A 26 9.50 -5.22 0.53
N SER A 27 10.35 -4.99 -0.47
CA SER A 27 10.22 -5.67 -1.76
C SER A 27 10.27 -7.19 -1.60
N GLY A 28 9.38 -7.89 -2.31
CA GLY A 28 9.21 -9.34 -2.20
C GLY A 28 8.68 -9.86 -0.85
N ALA A 29 8.41 -9.01 0.15
CA ALA A 29 7.94 -9.44 1.45
C ALA A 29 6.52 -10.03 1.37
N ASN A 30 6.19 -10.88 2.36
CA ASN A 30 4.84 -11.42 2.50
C ASN A 30 4.14 -10.74 3.68
N LEU A 31 3.20 -9.84 3.37
CA LEU A 31 2.31 -9.16 4.32
C LEU A 31 0.85 -9.63 4.17
N SER A 32 0.65 -10.87 3.71
CA SER A 32 -0.70 -11.43 3.63
C SER A 32 -1.37 -11.42 5.00
N ASP A 33 -2.63 -10.99 5.05
CA ASP A 33 -3.43 -10.86 6.27
C ASP A 33 -2.87 -9.88 7.34
N ALA A 34 -1.83 -9.09 7.02
CA ALA A 34 -1.25 -8.16 7.98
C ALA A 34 -2.16 -6.95 8.27
N ASN A 35 -2.07 -6.41 9.49
CA ASN A 35 -2.75 -5.17 9.89
C ASN A 35 -1.83 -3.96 9.68
N LEU A 36 -2.09 -3.15 8.66
CA LEU A 36 -1.34 -1.94 8.29
C LEU A 36 -2.20 -0.67 8.44
N ARG A 37 -3.21 -0.72 9.30
CA ARG A 37 -4.13 0.40 9.49
C ARG A 37 -3.37 1.65 9.93
N ASN A 38 -3.66 2.78 9.30
CA ASN A 38 -3.03 4.07 9.60
C ASN A 38 -1.48 4.06 9.55
N ALA A 39 -0.86 3.06 8.91
CA ALA A 39 0.60 2.99 8.80
C ALA A 39 1.14 4.11 7.89
N HIS A 40 2.36 4.57 8.19
CA HIS A 40 3.06 5.54 7.36
C HIS A 40 3.95 4.81 6.35
N LEU A 41 3.46 4.63 5.12
CA LEU A 41 4.13 3.91 4.03
C LEU A 41 4.70 4.86 2.96
N ASN A 42 4.94 6.12 3.33
CA ASN A 42 5.44 7.13 2.39
C ASN A 42 6.81 6.71 1.83
N GLY A 43 6.91 6.65 0.50
CA GLY A 43 8.16 6.34 -0.20
C GLY A 43 8.70 4.92 0.02
N VAL A 44 7.85 3.98 0.47
CA VAL A 44 8.22 2.56 0.61
C VAL A 44 8.45 1.91 -0.76
N ASP A 45 9.49 1.08 -0.87
CA ASP A 45 9.61 0.12 -1.98
C ASP A 45 8.82 -1.15 -1.62
N GLY A 46 7.61 -1.26 -2.16
CA GLY A 46 6.71 -2.40 -2.02
C GLY A 46 6.60 -3.22 -3.30
N THR A 47 7.63 -3.20 -4.15
CA THR A 47 7.61 -3.98 -5.39
C THR A 47 7.52 -5.47 -5.11
N HIS A 48 6.73 -6.19 -5.91
CA HIS A 48 6.53 -7.65 -5.78
C HIS A 48 6.06 -8.14 -4.38
N THR A 49 5.51 -7.25 -3.56
CA THR A 49 5.06 -7.58 -2.20
C THR A 49 3.70 -8.26 -2.21
N TYR A 50 3.49 -9.25 -1.35
CA TYR A 50 2.20 -9.91 -1.19
C TYR A 50 1.38 -9.23 -0.09
N PHE A 51 0.29 -8.55 -0.46
CA PHE A 51 -0.65 -7.90 0.46
C PHE A 51 -2.02 -8.56 0.48
N CYS A 52 -2.11 -9.83 0.06
CA CYS A 52 -3.38 -10.55 -0.03
C CYS A 52 -4.14 -10.44 1.31
N ARG A 53 -5.37 -9.88 1.26
CA ARG A 53 -6.23 -9.64 2.44
C ARG A 53 -5.65 -8.73 3.54
N ALA A 54 -4.54 -8.03 3.29
CA ALA A 54 -3.98 -7.08 4.25
C ALA A 54 -4.93 -5.89 4.50
N ASN A 55 -4.84 -5.29 5.68
CA ASN A 55 -5.67 -4.15 6.07
C ASN A 55 -4.87 -2.84 6.05
N MET A 56 -4.92 -2.10 4.94
CA MET A 56 -4.25 -0.81 4.77
C MET A 56 -5.19 0.39 4.96
N ARG A 57 -6.28 0.21 5.73
CA ARG A 57 -7.26 1.27 5.93
C ARG A 57 -6.61 2.49 6.58
N GLY A 58 -6.73 3.65 5.93
CA GLY A 58 -6.17 4.90 6.43
C GLY A 58 -4.64 5.02 6.30
N ALA A 59 -3.96 4.05 5.70
CA ALA A 59 -2.51 4.12 5.49
C ALA A 59 -2.13 5.23 4.49
N ASP A 60 -0.94 5.81 4.64
CA ASP A 60 -0.37 6.77 3.70
C ASP A 60 0.59 6.07 2.74
N LEU A 61 0.16 5.83 1.49
CA LEU A 61 0.95 5.19 0.42
C LEU A 61 1.57 6.23 -0.53
N THR A 62 1.64 7.50 -0.14
CA THR A 62 2.20 8.55 -1.00
C THR A 62 3.64 8.21 -1.41
N ASN A 63 3.94 8.25 -2.70
CA ASN A 63 5.25 7.87 -3.29
C ASN A 63 5.63 6.38 -3.14
N MET A 64 4.74 5.50 -2.67
CA MET A 64 5.02 4.07 -2.57
C MET A 64 5.09 3.41 -3.96
N ASP A 65 6.00 2.47 -4.14
CA ASP A 65 6.09 1.66 -5.36
C ASP A 65 5.41 0.30 -5.14
N LEU A 66 4.28 0.06 -5.81
CA LEU A 66 3.47 -1.17 -5.73
C LEU A 66 3.52 -1.98 -7.04
N ARG A 67 4.51 -1.74 -7.91
CA ARG A 67 4.66 -2.52 -9.14
C ARG A 67 4.92 -3.99 -8.82
N GLY A 68 4.18 -4.90 -9.46
CA GLY A 68 4.21 -6.33 -9.19
C GLY A 68 3.58 -6.76 -7.86
N ALA A 69 3.05 -5.84 -7.04
CA ALA A 69 2.46 -6.21 -5.75
C ALA A 69 1.10 -6.92 -5.94
N ASP A 70 0.85 -7.95 -5.13
CA ASP A 70 -0.45 -8.61 -5.07
C ASP A 70 -1.35 -7.91 -4.04
N LEU A 71 -2.38 -7.22 -4.53
CA LEU A 71 -3.34 -6.47 -3.72
C LEU A 71 -4.69 -7.20 -3.59
N GLN A 72 -4.76 -8.52 -3.87
CA GLN A 72 -6.02 -9.25 -3.86
C GLN A 72 -6.68 -9.20 -2.47
N GLY A 73 -7.85 -8.56 -2.40
CA GLY A 73 -8.61 -8.44 -1.15
C GLY A 73 -8.01 -7.47 -0.13
N THR A 74 -6.98 -6.69 -0.49
CA THR A 74 -6.41 -5.66 0.38
C THR A 74 -7.44 -4.56 0.65
N ASN A 75 -7.59 -4.15 1.90
CA ASN A 75 -8.47 -3.05 2.27
C ASN A 75 -7.75 -1.70 2.18
N LEU A 76 -7.98 -0.96 1.09
CA LEU A 76 -7.45 0.39 0.88
C LEU A 76 -8.44 1.51 1.23
N THR A 77 -9.50 1.21 2.01
CA THR A 77 -10.49 2.22 2.40
C THR A 77 -9.82 3.39 3.12
N ARG A 78 -10.06 4.63 2.69
CA ARG A 78 -9.43 5.85 3.24
C ARG A 78 -7.90 5.89 3.16
N ALA A 79 -7.28 4.98 2.43
CA ALA A 79 -5.85 5.08 2.16
C ALA A 79 -5.55 6.36 1.38
N VAL A 80 -4.43 7.01 1.69
CA VAL A 80 -3.93 8.16 0.95
C VAL A 80 -3.03 7.65 -0.17
N ILE A 81 -3.43 7.92 -1.42
CA ILE A 81 -2.68 7.56 -2.62
C ILE A 81 -2.20 8.87 -3.26
N GLY A 82 -0.89 8.99 -3.48
CA GLY A 82 -0.28 10.17 -4.08
C GLY A 82 -0.13 10.04 -5.60
N ASN A 83 0.09 11.15 -6.30
CA ASN A 83 0.31 11.15 -7.76
C ASN A 83 1.52 10.32 -8.20
N ASN A 84 2.48 10.09 -7.30
CA ASN A 84 3.69 9.31 -7.53
C ASN A 84 3.60 7.88 -6.96
N THR A 85 2.45 7.47 -6.41
CA THR A 85 2.24 6.08 -6.04
C THR A 85 2.17 5.24 -7.32
N LYS A 86 3.05 4.26 -7.46
CA LYS A 86 3.21 3.50 -8.71
C LYS A 86 2.46 2.18 -8.60
N PHE A 87 1.70 1.84 -9.63
CA PHE A 87 1.02 0.56 -9.80
C PHE A 87 1.39 -0.04 -11.15
N ASP A 88 1.20 -1.34 -11.32
CA ASP A 88 1.23 -1.93 -12.66
C ASP A 88 0.01 -1.49 -13.46
N ALA A 89 0.20 -1.34 -14.78
CA ALA A 89 -0.86 -0.97 -15.71
C ALA A 89 -2.05 -1.97 -15.76
N VAL A 90 -1.88 -3.18 -15.17
CA VAL A 90 -2.80 -4.32 -15.33
C VAL A 90 -3.77 -4.49 -14.15
N HIS A 91 -3.60 -3.75 -13.05
CA HIS A 91 -4.42 -3.93 -11.83
C HIS A 91 -5.44 -2.80 -11.54
N THR A 92 -5.76 -1.94 -12.50
CA THR A 92 -6.74 -0.84 -12.32
C THR A 92 -8.21 -1.30 -12.28
N ALA A 93 -8.50 -2.60 -12.09
CA ALA A 93 -9.86 -3.12 -12.05
C ALA A 93 -10.21 -3.63 -10.64
N THR A 94 -10.67 -2.70 -9.77
CA THR A 94 -11.72 -2.89 -8.73
C THR A 94 -11.75 -1.71 -7.74
N THR A 95 -11.71 -0.45 -8.21
CA THR A 95 -12.25 0.64 -7.38
C THR A 95 -13.77 0.58 -7.44
N SER A 96 -14.40 -0.10 -6.49
CA SER A 96 -15.85 0.01 -6.23
C SER A 96 -16.19 1.36 -5.59
N SER A 97 -15.98 2.44 -6.33
CA SER A 97 -16.73 3.71 -6.23
C SER A 97 -16.19 4.68 -7.27
N PRO A 98 -17.04 5.22 -8.15
CA PRO A 98 -16.63 6.33 -8.99
C PRO A 98 -16.44 7.54 -8.08
N ALA A 99 -15.20 7.96 -7.87
CA ALA A 99 -14.94 9.34 -7.47
C ALA A 99 -15.60 10.21 -8.54
N LYS A 100 -16.70 10.89 -8.18
CA LYS A 100 -17.40 11.79 -9.08
C LYS A 100 -16.38 12.77 -9.67
N PRO A 101 -16.41 13.04 -10.98
CA PRO A 101 -15.56 14.09 -11.54
C PRO A 101 -15.92 15.39 -10.82
N VAL A 102 -14.90 16.04 -10.23
CA VAL A 102 -15.03 17.41 -9.75
C VAL A 102 -15.35 18.23 -11.00
N LYS A 103 -16.63 18.55 -11.17
CA LYS A 103 -17.07 19.48 -12.19
C LYS A 103 -16.36 20.80 -11.92
N ALA A 104 -15.52 21.24 -12.84
CA ALA A 104 -15.30 22.67 -13.02
C ALA A 104 -16.67 23.27 -13.39
N LEU A 105 -17.26 24.03 -12.48
CA LEU A 105 -18.37 24.94 -12.77
C LEU A 105 -17.78 26.36 -12.95
N PRO A 106 -18.48 27.22 -13.71
CA PRO A 106 -17.97 27.97 -14.86
C PRO A 106 -16.87 28.99 -14.57
#